data_AF-A0A0B5EHQ5-F1
#
_entry.id   AF-A0A0B5EHQ5-F1
#
_cell.length_a   1.000
_cell.length_b   1.000
_cell.length_c   1.000
_cell.angle_alpha   90.00
_cell.angle_beta   90.00
_cell.angle_gamma   90.00
#
_symmetry.space_group_name_H-M   'P 1'
#
loop_
_entity.id
_entity.type
_entity.pdbx_description
1 polymer ?
#
loop_
_entity_poly.entity_id
_entity_poly.type
_entity_poly.pdbx_seq_one_letter_code
_entity_poly.pdbx_strand_id
1 'polypeptide(L)'
;MDLHVSAARELTALAPEAAVGCAVTLAGETRRRRGVSAPAPDDRLTALHRTALAEIAGGHVVASSSLGREFTRSREPKVLMSTLRALETKGLAERTAHTAPAAYVGGPPLDRVRLTSAGITALASVIDAPHAGPRTAPGTTPRPLPTATQATTRSR
;
A
#
# COMPACT_ATOMS: atom_id res chain seq x y z
N MET A 1 30.21 -8.03 -10.74
CA MET A 1 29.16 -8.27 -11.76
C MET A 1 27.77 -8.05 -11.16
N ASP A 2 27.60 -7.08 -10.24
CA ASP A 2 26.52 -7.13 -9.24
C ASP A 2 25.38 -6.13 -9.49
N LEU A 3 25.60 -5.15 -10.38
CA LEU A 3 24.61 -4.13 -10.71
C LEU A 3 23.37 -4.73 -11.40
N HIS A 4 23.58 -5.67 -12.33
CA HIS A 4 22.50 -6.32 -13.08
C HIS A 4 21.63 -7.23 -12.20
N VAL A 5 22.23 -7.88 -11.19
CA VAL A 5 21.51 -8.74 -10.24
C VAL A 5 20.68 -7.88 -9.27
N SER A 6 21.21 -6.75 -8.81
CA SER A 6 20.46 -5.78 -8.01
C SER A 6 19.29 -5.19 -8.79
N ALA A 7 19.53 -4.73 -10.01
CA ALA A 7 18.49 -4.16 -10.88
C ALA A 7 17.38 -5.17 -11.21
N ALA A 8 17.72 -6.42 -11.55
CA ALA A 8 16.73 -7.46 -11.81
C ALA A 8 15.83 -7.74 -10.58
N ARG A 9 16.39 -7.64 -9.36
CA ARG A 9 15.64 -7.80 -8.12
C ARG A 9 14.73 -6.62 -7.82
N GLU A 10 15.22 -5.40 -8.02
CA GLU A 10 14.39 -4.20 -7.90
C GLU A 10 13.20 -4.27 -8.86
N LEU A 11 13.42 -4.70 -10.11
CA LEU A 11 12.36 -4.94 -11.08
C LEU A 11 11.39 -6.04 -10.65
N THR A 12 11.90 -7.13 -10.05
CA THR A 12 11.04 -8.20 -9.51
C THR A 12 10.22 -7.73 -8.31
N ALA A 13 10.76 -6.83 -7.49
CA ALA A 13 10.07 -6.23 -6.35
C ALA A 13 8.94 -5.26 -6.76
N LEU A 14 8.93 -4.78 -8.01
CA LEU A 14 7.78 -4.02 -8.53
C LEU A 14 6.53 -4.87 -8.71
N ALA A 15 6.65 -6.19 -8.88
CA ALA A 15 5.50 -7.07 -9.03
C ALA A 15 4.58 -7.07 -7.79
N PRO A 16 5.07 -7.27 -6.54
CA PRO A 16 4.23 -7.15 -5.36
C PRO A 16 3.72 -5.72 -5.13
N GLU A 17 4.50 -4.68 -5.45
CA GLU A 17 4.04 -3.28 -5.38
C GLU A 17 2.82 -3.04 -6.29
N ALA A 18 2.92 -3.47 -7.56
CA ALA A 18 1.84 -3.38 -8.53
C ALA A 18 0.61 -4.20 -8.08
N ALA A 19 0.81 -5.40 -7.52
CA ALA A 19 -0.28 -6.23 -7.02
C ALA A 19 -1.04 -5.54 -5.87
N VAL A 20 -0.33 -4.93 -4.91
CA VAL A 20 -0.95 -4.16 -3.81
C VAL A 20 -1.68 -2.94 -4.36
N GLY A 21 -1.09 -2.19 -5.29
CA GLY A 21 -1.74 -1.05 -5.94
C GLY A 21 -3.02 -1.42 -6.71
N CYS A 22 -2.99 -2.54 -7.43
CA CYS A 22 -4.16 -3.10 -8.10
C CYS A 22 -5.25 -3.49 -7.10
N ALA A 23 -4.90 -4.17 -6.01
CA ALA A 23 -5.85 -4.54 -4.95
C ALA A 23 -6.56 -3.32 -4.36
N VAL A 24 -5.82 -2.24 -4.10
CA VAL A 24 -6.39 -0.97 -3.61
C VAL A 24 -7.37 -0.37 -4.63
N THR A 25 -7.00 -0.34 -5.90
CA THR A 25 -7.85 0.19 -6.97
C THR A 25 -9.13 -0.64 -7.10
N LEU A 26 -9.00 -1.96 -7.14
CA LEU A 26 -10.12 -2.90 -7.25
C LEU A 26 -11.07 -2.82 -6.04
N ALA A 27 -10.54 -2.70 -4.82
CA ALA A 27 -11.36 -2.52 -3.62
C ALA A 27 -12.12 -1.19 -3.68
N GLY A 28 -11.47 -0.11 -4.14
CA GLY A 28 -12.09 1.18 -4.37
C GLY A 28 -13.24 1.11 -5.37
N GLU A 29 -13.04 0.47 -6.52
CA GLU A 29 -14.08 0.26 -7.52
C GLU A 29 -15.23 -0.63 -7.01
N THR A 30 -14.89 -1.75 -6.37
CA THR A 30 -15.87 -2.69 -5.83
C THR A 30 -16.77 -2.01 -4.82
N ARG A 31 -16.19 -1.17 -3.96
CA ARG A 31 -16.95 -0.35 -3.00
C ARG A 31 -17.86 0.66 -3.69
N ARG A 32 -17.33 1.41 -4.69
CA ARG A 32 -18.13 2.38 -5.46
C ARG A 32 -19.35 1.71 -6.09
N ARG A 33 -19.19 0.50 -6.63
CA ARG A 33 -20.28 -0.27 -7.25
C ARG A 33 -21.29 -0.82 -6.23
N ARG A 34 -20.83 -1.22 -5.03
CA ARG A 34 -21.68 -1.86 -4.01
C ARG A 34 -22.46 -0.89 -3.12
N GLY A 35 -22.18 0.42 -3.16
CA GLY A 35 -22.93 1.43 -2.39
C GLY A 35 -22.89 1.24 -0.86
N VAL A 36 -21.86 0.56 -0.34
CA VAL A 36 -21.79 0.15 1.07
C VAL A 36 -21.33 1.29 1.96
N SER A 37 -22.17 1.64 2.96
CA SER A 37 -21.77 2.33 4.18
C SER A 37 -20.93 1.37 5.02
N ALA A 38 -19.67 1.71 5.28
CA ALA A 38 -18.77 0.81 5.98
C ALA A 38 -19.05 0.73 7.48
N PRO A 39 -18.77 -0.42 8.11
CA PRO A 39 -18.87 -0.56 9.55
C PRO A 39 -17.91 0.38 10.28
N ALA A 40 -18.31 0.75 11.49
CA ALA A 40 -17.51 1.53 12.41
C ALA A 40 -16.19 0.81 12.69
N PRO A 41 -15.11 1.56 12.90
CA PRO A 41 -13.78 1.00 12.86
C PRO A 41 -13.33 0.50 14.24
N ASP A 42 -13.51 -0.78 14.51
CA ASP A 42 -12.96 -1.38 15.72
C ASP A 42 -11.42 -1.41 15.68
N ASP A 43 -10.82 -1.05 16.82
CA ASP A 43 -9.39 -1.07 17.17
C ASP A 43 -8.43 -0.72 16.03
N ARG A 44 -8.65 0.48 15.47
CA ARG A 44 -7.92 1.00 14.31
C ARG A 44 -6.41 0.87 14.49
N LEU A 45 -5.83 -0.05 13.73
CA LEU A 45 -4.43 0.02 13.32
C LEU A 45 -4.11 1.49 12.99
N THR A 46 -3.14 2.06 13.70
CA THR A 46 -2.68 3.43 13.46
C THR A 46 -2.23 3.59 12.01
N ALA A 47 -2.22 4.81 11.48
CA ALA A 47 -1.76 5.08 10.12
C ALA A 47 -0.36 4.47 9.87
N LEU A 48 0.53 4.57 10.86
CA LEU A 48 1.87 3.97 10.81
C LEU A 48 1.85 2.44 10.65
N HIS A 49 0.98 1.73 11.39
CA HIS A 49 0.86 0.28 11.23
C HIS A 49 0.30 -0.09 9.86
N ARG A 50 -0.66 0.67 9.32
CA ARG A 50 -1.23 0.44 7.99
C ARG A 50 -0.18 0.60 6.89
N THR A 51 0.60 1.68 6.95
CA THR A 51 1.70 1.93 6.02
C THR A 51 2.75 0.81 6.13
N ALA A 52 3.12 0.42 7.34
CA ALA A 52 4.07 -0.68 7.54
C ALA A 52 3.56 -2.02 6.96
N LEU A 53 2.28 -2.35 7.13
CA LEU A 53 1.69 -3.55 6.52
C LEU A 53 1.76 -3.52 4.99
N ALA A 54 1.52 -2.37 4.37
CA ALA A 54 1.63 -2.19 2.93
C ALA A 54 3.08 -2.36 2.44
N GLU A 55 4.06 -1.78 3.13
CA GLU A 55 5.49 -1.93 2.79
C GLU A 55 5.99 -3.37 2.97
N ILE A 56 5.51 -4.08 3.99
CA ILE A 56 5.82 -5.50 4.18
C ILE A 56 5.19 -6.34 3.05
N ALA A 57 3.94 -6.04 2.66
CA ALA A 57 3.29 -6.72 1.53
C ALA A 57 4.00 -6.47 0.19
N GLY A 58 4.55 -5.27 0.00
CA GLY A 58 5.41 -4.93 -1.13
C GLY A 58 6.77 -5.66 -1.12
N GLY A 59 7.10 -6.37 -0.03
CA GLY A 59 8.37 -7.07 0.12
C GLY A 59 9.56 -6.12 0.30
N HIS A 60 9.31 -4.86 0.67
CA HIS A 60 10.33 -3.82 0.80
C HIS A 60 11.02 -3.82 2.16
N VAL A 61 10.47 -4.51 3.16
CA VAL A 61 10.98 -4.48 4.53
C VAL A 61 11.86 -5.69 4.82
N VAL A 62 13.09 -5.41 5.24
CA VAL A 62 14.03 -6.39 5.78
C VAL A 62 14.54 -5.91 7.13
N ALA A 63 14.88 -6.85 8.00
CA ALA A 63 15.42 -6.59 9.33
C ALA A 63 16.85 -7.10 9.42
N SER A 64 17.66 -6.46 10.26
CA SER A 64 19.04 -6.86 10.49
C SER A 64 19.48 -6.45 11.88
N SER A 65 20.44 -7.17 12.43
CA SER A 65 21.14 -6.83 13.65
C SER A 65 22.60 -6.52 13.36
N SER A 66 23.11 -5.40 13.87
CA SER A 66 24.54 -5.08 13.86
C SER A 66 24.93 -4.46 15.19
N LEU A 67 26.09 -4.87 15.74
CA LEU A 67 26.63 -4.34 17.00
C LEU A 67 25.60 -4.36 18.15
N GLY A 68 24.84 -5.44 18.26
CA GLY A 68 23.79 -5.59 19.28
C GLY A 68 22.55 -4.72 19.09
N ARG A 69 22.42 -4.03 17.94
CA ARG A 69 21.25 -3.20 17.61
C ARG A 69 20.51 -3.76 16.41
N GLU A 70 19.20 -3.93 16.57
CA GLU A 70 18.29 -4.29 15.49
C GLU A 70 17.81 -3.04 14.75
N PHE A 71 17.85 -3.07 13.43
CA PHE A 71 17.35 -2.02 12.56
C PHE A 71 16.61 -2.61 11.36
N THR A 72 15.63 -1.84 10.88
CA THR A 72 14.87 -2.13 9.67
C THR A 72 15.53 -1.42 8.50
N ARG A 73 15.51 -2.07 7.34
CA ARG A 73 15.72 -1.40 6.05
C ARG A 73 14.42 -1.53 5.27
N SER A 74 13.89 -0.40 4.85
CA SER A 74 12.76 -0.35 3.93
C SER A 74 13.03 0.66 2.85
N ARG A 75 12.34 0.50 1.72
CA ARG A 75 12.13 1.61 0.78
C ARG A 75 11.27 2.68 1.46
N GLU A 76 11.33 3.90 0.95
CA GLU A 76 10.51 5.00 1.46
C GLU A 76 9.02 4.68 1.21
N PRO A 77 8.12 4.81 2.21
CA PRO A 77 8.33 5.35 3.56
C PRO A 77 9.08 4.42 4.54
N LYS A 78 9.93 5.03 5.38
CA LYS A 78 10.73 4.29 6.37
C LYS A 78 9.86 3.60 7.42
N VAL A 79 9.94 2.28 7.51
CA VAL A 79 9.34 1.48 8.59
C VAL A 79 10.32 1.44 9.76
N LEU A 80 9.92 1.94 10.92
CA LEU A 80 10.74 1.90 12.13
C LEU A 80 10.77 0.49 12.74
N MET A 81 11.90 0.13 13.35
CA MET A 81 12.03 -1.16 14.07
C MET A 81 11.02 -1.31 15.21
N SER A 82 10.66 -0.22 15.90
CA SER A 82 9.59 -0.23 16.91
C SER A 82 8.23 -0.62 16.33
N THR A 83 7.89 -0.09 15.15
CA THR A 83 6.66 -0.43 14.44
C THR A 83 6.67 -1.90 14.00
N LEU A 84 7.81 -2.39 13.49
CA LEU A 84 7.96 -3.80 13.12
C LEU A 84 7.73 -4.70 14.33
N ARG A 85 8.41 -4.44 15.47
CA ARG A 85 8.21 -5.20 16.70
C ARG A 85 6.76 -5.17 17.18
N ALA A 86 6.09 -4.02 17.10
CA ALA A 86 4.69 -3.92 17.47
C ALA A 86 3.78 -4.79 16.58
N LEU A 87 4.09 -4.93 15.29
CA LEU A 87 3.38 -5.85 14.39
C LEU A 87 3.70 -7.31 14.69
N GLU A 88 4.95 -7.63 15.03
CA GLU A 88 5.35 -8.99 15.46
C GLU A 88 4.64 -9.41 16.75
N THR A 89 4.61 -8.53 17.76
CA THR A 89 3.89 -8.79 19.02
C THR A 89 2.40 -9.00 18.80
N LYS A 90 1.82 -8.33 17.81
CA LYS A 90 0.41 -8.52 17.40
C LYS A 90 0.20 -9.74 16.51
N GLY A 91 1.25 -10.49 16.19
CA GLY A 91 1.19 -11.65 15.29
C GLY A 91 0.81 -11.28 13.86
N LEU A 92 1.00 -10.04 13.43
CA LEU A 92 0.65 -9.56 12.08
C LEU A 92 1.82 -9.67 11.09
N ALA A 93 3.05 -9.71 11.62
CA ALA A 93 4.26 -9.87 10.82
C ALA A 93 5.19 -10.87 11.50
N GLU A 94 6.03 -11.51 10.71
CA GLU A 94 7.07 -12.42 11.17
C GLU A 94 8.37 -12.21 10.38
N ARG A 95 9.49 -12.60 11.01
CA ARG A 95 10.81 -12.59 10.37
C ARG A 95 11.19 -13.99 9.94
N THR A 96 11.61 -14.12 8.69
CA THR A 96 12.28 -15.32 8.19
C THR A 96 13.78 -15.07 8.13
N ALA A 97 14.51 -15.70 9.04
CA ALA A 97 15.94 -15.45 9.23
C ALA A 97 16.77 -15.73 7.96
N HIS A 98 17.73 -14.87 7.66
CA HIS A 98 18.74 -15.07 6.61
C HIS A 98 18.21 -15.34 5.18
N THR A 99 16.98 -14.94 4.90
CA THR A 99 16.35 -15.15 3.58
C THR A 99 16.44 -13.95 2.65
N ALA A 100 16.89 -12.79 3.17
CA ALA A 100 17.15 -11.61 2.38
C ALA A 100 18.67 -11.45 2.14
N PRO A 101 19.07 -10.97 0.94
CA PRO A 101 20.47 -10.76 0.63
C PRO A 101 21.11 -9.72 1.55
N ALA A 102 22.40 -9.84 1.76
CA ALA A 102 23.19 -8.90 2.55
C ALA A 102 23.10 -7.47 1.98
N ALA A 103 23.18 -6.47 2.86
CA ALA A 103 23.14 -5.06 2.49
C ALA A 103 24.38 -4.59 1.71
N TYR A 104 25.48 -5.34 1.75
CA TYR A 104 26.73 -5.10 1.05
C TYR A 104 27.41 -6.44 0.75
N VAL A 105 28.33 -6.45 -0.22
CA VAL A 105 29.07 -7.65 -0.62
C VAL A 105 29.90 -8.18 0.55
N GLY A 106 29.72 -9.46 0.90
CA GLY A 106 30.39 -10.10 2.04
C GLY A 106 29.75 -9.83 3.41
N GLY A 107 28.65 -9.08 3.47
CA GLY A 107 27.90 -8.86 4.71
C GLY A 107 27.03 -10.07 5.10
N PRO A 108 26.50 -10.09 6.34
CA PRO A 108 25.58 -11.14 6.76
C PRO A 108 24.23 -11.03 6.02
N PRO A 109 23.59 -12.16 5.70
CA PRO A 109 22.24 -12.16 5.13
C PRO A 109 21.25 -11.56 6.13
N LEU A 110 20.27 -10.83 5.59
CA LEU A 110 19.26 -10.11 6.35
C LEU A 110 18.03 -10.99 6.56
N ASP A 111 17.18 -10.59 7.49
CA ASP A 111 15.91 -11.27 7.76
C ASP A 111 14.83 -10.65 6.89
N ARG A 112 14.07 -11.48 6.17
CA ARG A 112 12.94 -11.00 5.39
C ARG A 112 11.73 -10.90 6.30
N VAL A 113 11.04 -9.76 6.25
CA VAL A 113 9.77 -9.59 6.97
C VAL A 113 8.64 -10.05 6.06
N ARG A 114 7.73 -10.86 6.59
CA ARG A 114 6.53 -11.34 5.89
C ARG A 114 5.30 -11.04 6.72
N LEU A 115 4.17 -10.84 6.03
CA LEU A 115 2.87 -10.81 6.70
C LEU A 115 2.48 -12.24 7.08
N THR A 116 1.93 -12.39 8.28
CA THR A 116 1.23 -13.61 8.67
C THR A 116 -0.15 -13.66 8.00
N SER A 117 -0.88 -14.77 8.14
CA SER A 117 -2.28 -14.85 7.71
C SER A 117 -3.13 -13.75 8.35
N ALA A 118 -2.97 -13.50 9.65
CA ALA A 118 -3.64 -12.42 10.36
C ALA A 118 -3.24 -11.03 9.83
N GLY A 119 -1.96 -10.83 9.50
CA GLY A 119 -1.47 -9.61 8.86
C GLY A 119 -2.08 -9.35 7.50
N ILE A 120 -2.23 -10.39 6.68
CA ILE A 120 -2.88 -10.30 5.36
C ILE A 120 -4.36 -9.93 5.52
N THR A 121 -5.09 -10.57 6.44
CA THR A 121 -6.49 -10.22 6.73
C THR A 121 -6.61 -8.78 7.25
N ALA A 122 -5.70 -8.36 8.12
CA ALA A 122 -5.68 -7.00 8.64
C ALA A 122 -5.40 -5.97 7.54
N LEU A 123 -4.48 -6.26 6.62
CA LEU A 123 -4.21 -5.42 5.45
C LEU A 123 -5.42 -5.37 4.51
N ALA A 124 -6.06 -6.50 4.24
CA ALA A 124 -7.26 -6.57 3.41
C ALA A 124 -8.39 -5.70 3.99
N SER A 125 -8.65 -5.79 5.30
CA SER A 125 -9.61 -4.92 6.00
C SER A 125 -9.29 -3.44 5.88
N VAL A 126 -8.00 -3.07 5.86
CA VAL A 126 -7.56 -1.68 5.67
C VAL A 126 -7.81 -1.20 4.25
N ILE A 127 -7.50 -2.04 3.26
CA ILE A 127 -7.76 -1.76 1.83
C ILE A 127 -9.29 -1.64 1.60
N ASP A 128 -10.05 -2.49 2.26
CA ASP A 128 -11.50 -2.50 2.24
C ASP A 128 -12.14 -1.46 3.17
N ALA A 129 -11.38 -0.65 3.90
CA ALA A 129 -11.95 0.47 4.66
C ALA A 129 -12.17 1.70 3.75
N PRO A 130 -13.22 2.52 3.98
CA PRO A 130 -13.37 3.78 3.26
C PRO A 130 -12.18 4.69 3.55
N HIS A 131 -11.60 5.24 2.49
CA HIS A 131 -10.62 6.30 2.64
C HIS A 131 -11.34 7.53 3.20
N ALA A 132 -10.88 8.06 4.34
CA ALA A 132 -11.33 9.34 4.88
C ALA A 132 -10.72 10.50 4.05
N GLY A 133 -10.96 10.50 2.74
CA GLY A 133 -10.61 11.61 1.86
C GLY A 133 -11.67 12.71 1.95
N PRO A 134 -11.33 13.97 1.61
CA PRO A 134 -12.33 15.01 1.44
C PRO A 134 -13.33 14.50 0.41
N ARG A 135 -14.60 14.48 0.79
CA ARG A 135 -15.71 14.16 -0.07
C ARG A 135 -15.85 15.33 -1.05
N THR A 136 -14.98 15.39 -2.06
CA THR A 136 -15.23 16.23 -3.24
C THR A 136 -16.49 15.67 -3.86
N ALA A 137 -17.61 16.33 -3.55
CA ALA A 137 -18.84 16.16 -4.28
C ALA A 137 -18.50 16.22 -5.78
N PRO A 138 -19.07 15.33 -6.62
CA PRO A 138 -18.91 15.47 -8.05
C PRO A 138 -19.32 16.88 -8.43
N GLY A 139 -18.36 17.68 -8.90
CA GLY A 139 -18.63 19.01 -9.39
C GLY A 139 -19.71 18.89 -10.45
N THR A 140 -20.83 19.55 -10.18
CA THR A 140 -21.88 19.76 -11.16
C THR A 140 -21.23 20.48 -12.33
N THR A 141 -20.87 19.75 -13.38
CA THR A 141 -20.46 20.36 -14.64
C THR A 141 -21.66 21.15 -15.14
N PRO A 142 -21.58 22.48 -15.29
CA PRO A 142 -22.66 23.23 -15.93
C PRO A 142 -22.71 22.74 -17.37
N ARG A 143 -23.76 21.99 -17.70
CA ARG A 143 -24.08 21.64 -19.08
C ARG A 143 -24.23 22.95 -19.85
N PRO A 144 -23.41 23.25 -20.88
CA PRO A 144 -23.64 24.42 -21.70
C PRO A 144 -25.01 24.27 -22.37
N LEU A 145 -25.86 25.28 -22.15
CA LEU A 145 -27.19 25.38 -22.71
C LEU A 145 -27.07 25.46 -24.25
N PRO A 146 -27.80 24.64 -25.03
CA PRO A 146 -27.76 24.76 -26.47
C PRO A 146 -28.32 26.11 -26.90
N THR A 147 -27.50 26.90 -27.60
CA THR A 147 -27.91 28.17 -28.22
C THR A 147 -28.99 27.89 -29.26
N ALA A 148 -30.21 28.36 -29.00
CA ALA A 148 -31.29 28.29 -29.98
C ALA A 148 -30.95 29.18 -31.18
N THR A 149 -30.63 28.57 -32.31
CA THR A 149 -30.58 29.24 -33.62
C THR A 149 -31.98 29.77 -33.94
N GLN A 150 -32.16 31.10 -33.90
CA GLN A 150 -33.36 31.72 -34.42
C GLN A 150 -33.36 31.58 -35.95
N ALA A 151 -34.14 30.63 -36.46
CA ALA A 151 -34.58 30.63 -37.84
C ALA A 151 -35.64 31.73 -38.00
N THR A 152 -35.26 32.89 -38.54
CA THR A 152 -36.22 33.88 -39.03
C THR A 152 -36.78 33.40 -40.36
N THR A 153 -37.95 32.80 -40.31
CA THR A 153 -38.82 32.65 -41.48
C THR A 153 -39.87 33.74 -41.43
N ARG A 154 -39.87 34.67 -42.41
CA ARG A 154 -41.12 35.21 -42.94
C ARG A 154 -40.93 35.85 -44.32
N SER A 155 -41.60 35.27 -45.31
CA SER A 155 -41.87 35.89 -46.61
C SER A 155 -43.04 36.88 -46.52
N ARG A 156 -42.97 37.99 -47.26
CA ARG A 156 -43.95 38.38 -48.28
C ARG A 156 -43.39 39.51 -49.14
#